data_AF-A0A1A9GDW1-F1
#
_entry.id   AF-A0A1A9GDW1-F1
#
_cell.length_a   1.000
_cell.length_b   1.000
_cell.length_c   1.000
_cell.angle_alpha   90.00
_cell.angle_beta   90.00
_cell.angle_gamma   90.00
#
_symmetry.space_group_name_H-M   'P 1'
#
loop_
_entity.id
_entity.type
_entity.pdbx_description
1 polymer ?
#
loop_
_entity_poly.entity_id
_entity_poly.type
_entity_poly.pdbx_seq_one_letter_code
_entity_poly.pdbx_strand_id
1 'polypeptide(L)'
;MEVSLKLLAGRTAVLACSLIACVSAVDQVQASSDDAWEEFRQEVKEACVNLLKDDLLVRNIQVDPYGSESYGFAIMIGIEPGTANERLVACAYDKQSKSAEVSGYFDK
;
A
#
# COMPACT_ATOMS: atom_id res chain seq x y z
N MET A 1 -2.70 32.28 -62.83
CA MET A 1 -3.17 33.44 -62.04
C MET A 1 -2.15 33.64 -60.95
N GLU A 2 -1.22 34.54 -61.22
CA GLU A 2 -0.04 34.82 -60.42
C GLU A 2 -0.46 35.51 -59.10
N VAL A 3 -0.05 34.94 -57.96
CA VAL A 3 0.06 35.71 -56.73
C VAL A 3 1.54 35.78 -56.42
N SER A 4 2.15 36.76 -57.07
CA SER A 4 3.50 37.20 -56.85
C SER A 4 3.64 37.81 -55.46
N LEU A 5 4.75 37.48 -54.80
CA LEU A 5 5.59 38.44 -54.11
C LEU A 5 5.04 39.08 -52.82
N LYS A 6 5.13 38.32 -51.72
CA LYS A 6 5.68 38.84 -50.45
C LYS A 6 6.64 37.82 -49.83
N LEU A 7 7.69 37.53 -50.59
CA LEU A 7 8.91 36.96 -50.05
C LEU A 7 9.74 38.13 -49.47
N LEU A 8 10.42 37.88 -48.35
CA LEU A 8 11.30 38.77 -47.58
C LEU A 8 10.63 39.78 -46.65
N ALA A 9 10.26 39.30 -45.46
CA ALA A 9 10.70 39.94 -44.21
C ALA A 9 10.37 39.02 -43.03
N GLY A 10 11.38 38.32 -42.51
CA GLY A 10 11.27 37.75 -41.16
C GLY A 10 11.74 36.32 -41.01
N ARG A 11 13.07 36.14 -41.05
CA ARG A 11 13.84 35.30 -40.11
C ARG A 11 13.42 33.82 -40.02
N THR A 12 14.22 33.00 -40.70
CA THR A 12 14.69 31.69 -40.20
C THR A 12 14.37 31.42 -38.72
N ALA A 13 13.41 30.53 -38.48
CA ALA A 13 13.18 29.95 -37.16
C ALA A 13 12.66 28.51 -37.32
N VAL A 14 13.64 27.62 -37.54
CA VAL A 14 13.81 26.35 -36.81
C VAL A 14 12.64 25.37 -36.83
N LEU A 15 12.86 24.25 -37.55
CA LEU A 15 12.29 22.94 -37.25
C LEU A 15 12.32 22.69 -35.73
N ALA A 16 11.16 22.70 -35.06
CA ALA A 16 11.08 22.43 -33.62
C ALA A 16 10.17 21.21 -33.35
N CYS A 17 10.83 20.05 -33.36
CA CYS A 17 10.64 18.90 -32.47
C CYS A 17 9.22 18.63 -31.92
N SER A 18 8.46 17.78 -32.61
CA SER A 18 7.43 16.95 -31.98
C SER A 18 8.07 15.70 -31.39
N LEU A 19 8.73 15.83 -30.24
CA LEU A 19 9.14 14.71 -29.38
C LEU A 19 8.13 14.63 -28.23
N ILE A 20 7.03 13.91 -28.45
CA ILE A 20 6.12 13.50 -27.38
C ILE A 20 6.92 12.53 -26.49
N ALA A 21 7.43 13.06 -25.38
CA ALA A 21 8.14 12.29 -24.37
C ALA A 21 7.16 11.35 -23.67
N CYS A 22 7.20 10.06 -24.00
CA CYS A 22 6.67 9.00 -23.16
C CYS A 22 7.53 8.94 -21.90
N VAL A 23 7.21 9.75 -20.89
CA VAL A 23 7.77 9.59 -19.55
C VAL A 23 7.08 8.39 -18.92
N SER A 24 7.65 7.21 -19.12
CA SER A 24 7.34 6.05 -18.29
C SER A 24 7.64 6.45 -16.85
N ALA A 25 6.61 6.47 -15.99
CA ALA A 25 6.82 6.57 -14.55
C ALA A 25 7.67 5.36 -14.14
N VAL A 26 8.95 5.61 -13.89
CA VAL A 26 9.81 4.63 -13.23
C VAL A 26 9.41 4.69 -11.78
N ASP A 27 8.52 3.80 -11.34
CA ASP A 27 8.29 3.58 -9.92
C ASP A 27 9.62 3.13 -9.32
N GLN A 28 10.32 4.07 -8.69
CA GLN A 28 11.50 3.76 -7.93
C GLN A 28 11.05 2.89 -6.77
N VAL A 29 11.26 1.58 -6.90
CA VAL A 29 11.14 0.63 -5.80
C VAL A 29 12.25 0.98 -4.80
N GLN A 30 11.98 1.97 -3.96
CA GLN A 30 12.80 2.24 -2.79
C GLN A 30 12.59 1.04 -1.87
N ALA A 31 13.61 0.19 -1.77
CA ALA A 31 13.65 -0.80 -0.71
C ALA A 31 13.51 -0.04 0.61
N SER A 32 12.41 -0.26 1.34
CA SER A 32 12.22 0.38 2.63
C SER A 32 13.36 -0.05 3.56
N SER A 33 13.80 0.88 4.41
CA SER A 33 14.80 0.59 5.44
C SER A 33 14.22 -0.33 6.51
N ASP A 34 15.09 -0.97 7.30
CA ASP A 34 14.68 -1.82 8.42
C ASP A 34 13.79 -1.07 9.43
N ASP A 35 14.08 0.21 9.68
CA ASP A 35 13.29 1.07 10.56
C ASP A 35 11.87 1.30 10.02
N ALA A 36 11.73 1.57 8.73
CA ALA A 36 10.42 1.77 8.11
C ALA A 36 9.58 0.49 8.14
N TRP A 37 10.22 -0.68 8.04
CA TRP A 37 9.52 -1.96 8.18
C TRP A 37 9.09 -2.26 9.61
N GLU A 38 9.87 -1.85 10.61
CA GLU A 38 9.47 -1.98 12.02
C GLU A 38 8.28 -1.08 12.34
N GLU A 39 8.31 0.19 11.93
CA GLU A 39 7.18 1.12 12.09
C GLU A 39 5.91 0.56 11.44
N PHE A 40 6.03 0.06 10.21
CA PHE A 40 4.92 -0.56 9.50
C PHE A 40 4.33 -1.75 10.27
N ARG A 41 5.17 -2.64 10.81
CA ARG A 41 4.68 -3.79 11.60
C ARG A 41 3.95 -3.34 12.87
N GLN A 42 4.41 -2.27 13.51
CA GLN A 42 3.71 -1.72 14.68
C GLN A 42 2.35 -1.14 14.30
N GLU A 43 2.25 -0.40 13.18
CA GLU A 43 0.96 0.09 12.68
C GLU A 43 -0.04 -1.05 12.44
N VAL A 44 0.40 -2.12 11.76
CA VAL A 44 -0.44 -3.31 11.52
C VAL A 44 -0.86 -3.96 12.84
N LYS A 45 0.09 -4.16 13.76
CA LYS A 45 -0.18 -4.78 15.07
C LYS A 45 -1.23 -3.99 15.85
N GLU A 46 -1.06 -2.69 15.97
CA GLU A 46 -1.97 -1.82 16.72
C GLU A 46 -3.37 -1.81 16.09
N ALA A 47 -3.45 -1.64 14.76
CA ALA A 47 -4.72 -1.65 14.05
C ALA A 47 -5.48 -2.96 14.24
N CYS A 48 -4.80 -4.11 14.11
CA CYS A 48 -5.42 -5.42 14.24
C CYS A 48 -5.88 -5.75 15.67
N VAL A 49 -5.05 -5.47 16.68
CA VAL A 49 -5.39 -5.76 18.09
C VAL A 49 -6.56 -4.88 18.56
N ASN A 50 -6.61 -3.62 18.12
CA ASN A 50 -7.67 -2.70 18.50
C ASN A 50 -9.07 -3.15 18.06
N LEU A 51 -9.17 -3.90 16.95
CA LEU A 51 -10.43 -4.41 16.44
C LEU A 51 -10.96 -5.63 17.21
N LEU A 52 -10.09 -6.41 17.86
CA LEU A 52 -10.47 -7.65 18.55
C LEU A 52 -10.48 -7.57 20.07
N LYS A 53 -10.06 -6.46 20.67
CA LYS A 53 -9.87 -6.31 22.12
C LYS A 53 -11.08 -6.73 22.97
N ASP A 54 -12.29 -6.58 22.43
CA ASP A 54 -13.55 -6.88 23.13
C ASP A 54 -14.14 -8.26 22.75
N ASP A 55 -13.68 -8.85 21.64
CA ASP A 55 -14.21 -10.09 21.07
C ASP A 55 -13.26 -11.28 21.26
N LEU A 56 -11.97 -11.05 21.49
CA LEU A 56 -10.98 -12.12 21.63
C LEU A 56 -9.92 -11.73 22.66
N LEU A 57 -9.66 -12.61 23.62
CA LEU A 57 -8.51 -12.43 24.51
C LEU A 57 -7.22 -12.79 23.74
N VAL A 58 -6.68 -11.83 23.01
CA VAL A 58 -5.48 -11.99 22.18
C VAL A 58 -4.28 -12.37 23.07
N ARG A 59 -3.66 -13.52 22.77
CA ARG A 59 -2.49 -14.05 23.49
C ARG A 59 -1.21 -13.90 22.70
N ASN A 60 -1.31 -13.98 21.38
CA ASN A 60 -0.19 -13.84 20.47
C ASN A 60 -0.64 -13.17 19.17
N ILE A 61 0.27 -12.43 18.55
CA ILE A 61 0.09 -11.85 17.22
C ILE A 61 1.37 -12.05 16.42
N GLN A 62 1.22 -12.54 15.20
CA GLN A 62 2.29 -12.69 14.24
C GLN A 62 2.00 -11.77 13.06
N VAL A 63 2.85 -10.76 12.87
CA VAL A 63 2.72 -9.79 11.78
C VAL A 63 3.65 -10.22 10.64
N ASP A 64 3.14 -10.20 9.41
CA ASP A 64 3.96 -10.40 8.22
C ASP A 64 5.05 -9.29 8.17
N PRO A 65 6.33 -9.64 7.96
CA PRO A 65 7.42 -8.67 7.96
C PRO A 65 7.27 -7.49 7.00
N TYR A 66 6.58 -7.68 5.86
CA TYR A 66 6.52 -6.72 4.75
C TYR A 66 5.09 -6.55 4.18
N GLY A 67 4.27 -7.60 4.28
CA GLY A 67 2.96 -7.68 3.66
C GLY A 67 3.02 -7.82 2.14
N SER A 68 1.95 -7.39 1.48
CA SER A 68 1.86 -7.25 0.02
C SER A 68 2.08 -5.79 -0.40
N GLU A 69 1.94 -5.50 -1.69
CA GLU A 69 1.97 -4.13 -2.22
C GLU A 69 0.97 -3.21 -1.51
N SER A 70 -0.26 -3.69 -1.29
CA SER A 70 -1.36 -2.87 -0.78
C SER A 70 -1.76 -3.15 0.67
N TYR A 71 -1.35 -4.29 1.23
CA TYR A 71 -1.82 -4.74 2.55
C TYR A 71 -0.69 -5.20 3.47
N GLY A 72 -0.84 -4.93 4.76
CA GLY A 72 -0.18 -5.68 5.84
C GLY A 72 -1.07 -6.82 6.35
N PHE A 73 -0.45 -7.88 6.84
CA PHE A 73 -1.19 -9.03 7.35
C PHE A 73 -0.73 -9.40 8.75
N ALA A 74 -1.66 -9.88 9.56
CA ALA A 74 -1.35 -10.48 10.84
C ALA A 74 -2.25 -11.69 11.13
N ILE A 75 -1.70 -12.67 11.82
CA ILE A 75 -2.45 -13.77 12.42
C ILE A 75 -2.44 -13.59 13.93
N MET A 76 -3.63 -13.46 14.50
CA MET A 76 -3.85 -13.38 15.95
C MET A 76 -4.32 -14.74 16.47
N ILE A 77 -3.79 -15.12 17.62
CA ILE A 77 -4.21 -16.29 18.39
C ILE A 77 -4.73 -15.79 19.72
N GLY A 78 -5.93 -16.22 20.11
CA GLY A 78 -6.53 -15.83 21.37
C GLY A 78 -7.60 -16.79 21.85
N ILE A 79 -8.15 -16.51 23.04
CA ILE A 79 -9.22 -17.30 23.64
C ILE A 79 -10.56 -16.60 23.42
N GLU A 80 -11.52 -17.34 22.89
CA GLU A 80 -12.90 -16.87 22.73
C GLU A 80 -13.55 -16.64 24.12
N PRO A 81 -14.08 -15.43 24.41
CA PRO A 81 -14.65 -15.08 25.71
C PRO A 81 -15.71 -16.07 26.20
N GLY A 82 -15.63 -16.45 27.47
CA GLY A 82 -16.58 -17.40 28.08
C GLY A 82 -16.34 -18.86 27.69
N THR A 83 -15.30 -19.16 26.92
CA THR A 83 -14.92 -20.53 26.52
C THR A 83 -13.46 -20.83 26.89
N ALA A 84 -13.03 -22.06 26.62
CA ALA A 84 -11.62 -22.46 26.64
C ALA A 84 -11.06 -22.64 25.21
N ASN A 85 -11.81 -22.25 24.18
CA ASN A 85 -11.44 -22.47 22.80
C ASN A 85 -10.40 -21.45 22.36
N GLU A 86 -9.27 -21.94 21.89
CA GLU A 86 -8.29 -21.12 21.20
C GLU A 86 -8.68 -20.94 19.74
N ARG A 87 -8.71 -19.69 19.28
CA ARG A 87 -9.12 -19.30 17.94
C ARG A 87 -8.00 -18.58 17.22
N LEU A 88 -7.97 -18.76 15.91
CA LEU A 88 -7.13 -18.02 14.98
C LEU A 88 -7.98 -16.94 14.29
N VAL A 89 -7.43 -15.74 14.13
CA VAL A 89 -8.05 -14.65 13.36
C VAL A 89 -7.02 -14.04 12.44
N ALA A 90 -7.36 -13.93 11.17
CA ALA A 90 -6.56 -13.19 10.20
C ALA A 90 -6.97 -11.72 10.19
N CYS A 91 -6.00 -10.84 10.03
CA CYS A 91 -6.19 -9.41 9.88
C CYS A 91 -5.52 -8.93 8.59
N ALA A 92 -6.21 -8.07 7.86
CA ALA A 92 -5.68 -7.35 6.72
C ALA A 92 -5.71 -5.85 7.03
N TYR A 93 -4.55 -5.18 6.92
CA TYR A 93 -4.38 -3.75 7.11
C TYR A 93 -4.15 -3.10 5.75
N ASP A 94 -5.06 -2.24 5.32
CA ASP A 94 -4.95 -1.49 4.07
C ASP A 94 -3.94 -0.34 4.23
N LYS A 95 -2.89 -0.34 3.42
CA LYS A 95 -1.80 0.65 3.49
C LYS A 95 -2.23 2.05 3.04
N GLN A 96 -3.26 2.15 2.19
CA GLN A 96 -3.75 3.41 1.66
C GLN A 96 -4.68 4.11 2.65
N SER A 97 -5.67 3.38 3.18
CA SER A 97 -6.64 3.95 4.12
C SER A 97 -6.15 3.94 5.57
N LYS A 98 -5.10 3.15 5.88
CA LYS A 98 -4.63 2.85 7.24
C LYS A 98 -5.72 2.23 8.13
N SER A 99 -6.62 1.45 7.53
CA SER A 99 -7.66 0.71 8.26
C SER A 99 -7.41 -0.79 8.24
N ALA A 100 -7.73 -1.47 9.33
CA ALA A 100 -7.70 -2.92 9.41
C ALA A 100 -9.11 -3.52 9.28
N GLU A 101 -9.15 -4.75 8.79
CA GLU A 101 -10.30 -5.64 8.80
C GLU A 101 -9.86 -7.00 9.35
N VAL A 102 -10.78 -7.71 10.01
CA VAL A 102 -10.52 -9.02 10.61
C VAL A 102 -11.47 -10.08 10.07
N SER A 103 -10.98 -11.31 9.95
CA SER A 103 -11.80 -12.46 9.62
C SER A 103 -12.70 -12.88 10.80
N GLY A 104 -13.58 -13.84 10.55
CA GLY A 104 -14.16 -14.66 11.62
C GLY A 104 -13.10 -15.56 12.29
N TYR A 105 -13.55 -16.38 13.22
CA TYR A 105 -12.70 -17.36 13.90
C TYR A 105 -12.42 -18.57 13.03
N PHE A 106 -11.16 -19.01 13.04
CA PHE A 106 -10.74 -20.33 12.59
C PHE A 106 -10.39 -21.21 13.80
N ASP A 107 -10.64 -22.51 13.65
CA ASP A 107 -10.13 -23.53 14.57
C ASP A 107 -8.61 -23.65 14.44
N LYS A 108 -7.93 -23.96 15.54
CA LYS A 108 -6.49 -24.19 15.59
C LYS A 108 -6.13 -25.66 15.38
#